data_AF-A0A4R9EMF8-F1
#
_entry.id   AF-A0A4R9EMF8-F1
#
_cell.length_a   1.000
_cell.length_b   1.000
_cell.length_c   1.000
_cell.angle_alpha   90.00
_cell.angle_beta   90.00
_cell.angle_gamma   90.00
#
_symmetry.space_group_name_H-M   'P 1'
#
loop_
_entity.id
_entity.type
_entity.pdbx_description
1 polymer ?
#
loop_
_entity_poly.entity_id
_entity_poly.type
_entity_poly.pdbx_seq_one_letter_code
_entity_poly.pdbx_strand_id
1 'polypeptide(L)'
;MITVELRSAPMPSGRVLSPSAVAAAAELNPSWAYRAQEAQILGDPCYPADVIVLKVYRVILPLVWPDRVGLPRNEKKVLDFWQTAALEAARNAVTDDETTRETTMYVLQGATYIAHTRAARAALESASPDGDEPSPLDGQAVFRLPIGEWIDDLDSRLARLPRRAPRRGVAAKAVKAKQSPTTTRSTD
;
A
#
# COMPACT_ATOMS: atom_id res chain seq x y z
N MET A 1 32.35 5.29 -23.89
CA MET A 1 31.07 4.65 -24.23
C MET A 1 30.79 3.61 -23.17
N ILE A 2 30.00 3.95 -22.14
CA ILE A 2 29.73 3.07 -20.99
C ILE A 2 28.28 2.62 -21.13
N THR A 3 28.11 1.37 -21.51
CA THR A 3 26.81 0.70 -21.55
C THR A 3 26.43 0.32 -20.12
N VAL A 4 25.46 1.02 -19.54
CA VAL A 4 24.85 0.63 -18.27
C VAL A 4 23.74 -0.37 -18.59
N GLU A 5 23.97 -1.66 -18.34
CA GLU A 5 22.93 -2.67 -18.37
C GLU A 5 21.93 -2.39 -17.24
N LEU A 6 20.76 -1.83 -17.59
CA LEU A 6 19.57 -1.89 -16.75
C LEU A 6 19.10 -3.35 -16.70
N ARG A 7 19.59 -4.08 -15.69
CA ARG A 7 18.99 -5.36 -15.30
C ARG A 7 17.60 -5.07 -14.73
N SER A 8 16.59 -5.17 -15.58
CA SER A 8 15.20 -5.24 -15.15
C SER A 8 15.03 -6.54 -14.36
N ALA A 9 14.89 -6.41 -13.04
CA ALA A 9 14.60 -7.54 -12.18
C ALA A 9 13.14 -7.96 -12.44
N PRO A 10 12.84 -9.25 -12.66
CA PRO A 10 11.47 -9.70 -12.79
C PRO A 10 10.73 -9.47 -11.47
N MET A 11 9.71 -8.60 -11.51
CA MET A 11 8.81 -8.29 -10.40
C MET A 11 8.14 -9.58 -9.86
N PRO A 12 8.07 -9.79 -8.53
CA PRO A 12 7.46 -11.00 -7.95
C PRO A 12 5.92 -10.89 -7.96
N SER A 13 5.29 -11.07 -9.12
CA SER A 13 3.84 -11.02 -9.32
C SER A 13 3.05 -12.21 -8.74
N GLY A 14 3.61 -12.99 -7.83
CA GLY A 14 2.96 -14.17 -7.23
C GLY A 14 3.00 -14.26 -5.71
N ARG A 15 3.52 -13.24 -5.00
CA ARG A 15 3.69 -13.34 -3.55
C ARG A 15 2.43 -12.92 -2.79
N VAL A 16 1.68 -13.91 -2.32
CA VAL A 16 0.56 -13.68 -1.39
C VAL A 16 1.09 -13.27 -0.01
N LEU A 17 0.50 -12.21 0.55
CA LEU A 17 0.82 -11.65 1.86
C LEU A 17 -0.40 -11.73 2.77
N SER A 18 -0.16 -11.89 4.07
CA SER A 18 -1.21 -11.65 5.07
C SER A 18 -1.32 -10.14 5.38
N PRO A 19 -2.47 -9.66 5.89
CA PRO A 19 -2.62 -8.24 6.26
C PRO A 19 -1.54 -7.76 7.25
N SER A 20 -1.15 -8.61 8.20
CA SER A 20 -0.05 -8.29 9.13
C SER A 20 1.31 -8.21 8.44
N ALA A 21 1.55 -9.01 7.40
CA ALA A 21 2.78 -8.94 6.61
C ALA A 21 2.82 -7.67 5.76
N VAL A 22 1.67 -7.24 5.22
CA VAL A 22 1.52 -5.95 4.53
C VAL A 22 1.86 -4.80 5.48
N ALA A 23 1.26 -4.77 6.68
CA ALA A 23 1.56 -3.75 7.69
C ALA A 23 3.05 -3.73 8.08
N ALA A 24 3.66 -4.90 8.28
CA ALA A 24 5.07 -5.00 8.62
C ALA A 24 5.98 -4.47 7.49
N ALA A 25 5.71 -4.83 6.22
CA ALA A 25 6.47 -4.32 5.08
C ALA A 25 6.27 -2.82 4.85
N ALA A 26 5.08 -2.30 5.20
CA ALA A 26 4.76 -0.88 5.18
C ALA A 26 5.40 -0.10 6.35
N GLU A 27 6.02 -0.80 7.32
CA GLU A 27 6.52 -0.23 8.58
C GLU A 27 5.43 0.44 9.41
N LEU A 28 4.23 -0.16 9.41
CA LEU A 28 3.07 0.33 10.12
C LEU A 28 2.63 -0.64 11.22
N ASN A 29 1.94 -0.09 12.22
CA ASN A 29 1.28 -0.92 13.23
C ASN A 29 0.21 -1.81 12.56
N PRO A 30 0.08 -3.10 12.94
CA PRO A 30 -0.94 -4.00 12.41
C PRO A 30 -2.38 -3.45 12.45
N SER A 31 -2.69 -2.56 13.40
CA SER A 31 -3.99 -1.86 13.48
C SER A 31 -4.38 -1.14 12.19
N TRP A 32 -3.40 -0.67 11.40
CA TRP A 32 -3.65 -0.03 10.12
C TRP A 32 -4.13 -1.01 9.05
N ALA A 33 -3.59 -2.22 9.02
CA ALA A 33 -4.08 -3.24 8.10
C ALA A 33 -5.51 -3.66 8.46
N TYR A 34 -5.83 -3.81 9.74
CA TYR A 34 -7.21 -4.12 10.17
C TYR A 34 -8.19 -3.01 9.77
N ARG A 35 -7.85 -1.75 10.00
CA ARG A 35 -8.66 -0.60 9.56
C ARG A 35 -8.85 -0.57 8.04
N ALA A 36 -7.79 -0.87 7.29
CA ALA A 36 -7.85 -0.90 5.83
C ALA A 36 -8.70 -2.08 5.30
N GLN A 37 -8.73 -3.21 6.01
CA GLN A 37 -9.67 -4.31 5.70
C GLN A 37 -11.12 -3.94 6.00
N GLU A 38 -11.39 -3.31 7.15
CA GLU A 38 -12.74 -2.81 7.50
C GLU A 38 -13.24 -1.78 6.47
N ALA A 39 -12.34 -0.97 5.92
CA ALA A 39 -12.61 -0.02 4.85
C ALA A 39 -12.59 -0.64 3.44
N GLN A 40 -12.45 -1.97 3.32
CA GLN A 40 -12.40 -2.71 2.04
C GLN A 40 -11.29 -2.26 1.07
N ILE A 41 -10.22 -1.65 1.58
CA ILE A 41 -9.03 -1.23 0.82
C ILE A 41 -8.09 -2.42 0.61
N LEU A 42 -7.93 -3.24 1.65
CA LEU A 42 -7.15 -4.47 1.59
C LEU A 42 -8.08 -5.67 1.42
N GLY A 43 -7.81 -6.47 0.38
CA GLY A 43 -8.48 -7.74 0.14
C GLY A 43 -7.83 -8.90 0.90
N ASP A 44 -8.42 -10.09 0.75
CA ASP A 44 -7.80 -11.36 1.11
C ASP A 44 -7.90 -12.28 -0.11
N PRO A 45 -6.78 -12.68 -0.76
CA PRO A 45 -5.38 -12.44 -0.36
C PRO A 45 -4.88 -11.01 -0.60
N CYS A 46 -3.83 -10.60 0.14
CA CYS A 46 -3.08 -9.37 -0.13
C CYS A 46 -1.85 -9.63 -1.03
N TYR A 47 -1.38 -8.58 -1.69
CA TYR A 47 -0.27 -8.59 -2.66
C TYR A 47 0.78 -7.48 -2.37
N PRO A 48 1.96 -7.51 -3.01
CA PRO A 48 2.98 -6.48 -2.82
C PRO A 48 2.48 -5.04 -2.99
N ALA A 49 1.58 -4.80 -3.97
CA ALA A 49 1.00 -3.47 -4.20
C ALA A 49 0.24 -2.93 -2.99
N ASP A 50 -0.36 -3.81 -2.18
CA ASP A 50 -1.10 -3.43 -0.98
C ASP A 50 -0.21 -2.79 0.09
N VAL A 51 1.11 -3.01 0.04
CA VAL A 51 2.08 -2.33 0.93
C VAL A 51 2.11 -0.83 0.63
N ILE A 52 2.13 -0.47 -0.65
CA ILE A 52 2.17 0.92 -1.10
C ILE A 52 0.81 1.58 -0.87
N VAL A 53 -0.28 0.87 -1.19
CA VAL A 53 -1.65 1.32 -0.91
C VAL A 53 -1.83 1.59 0.59
N LEU A 54 -1.34 0.72 1.47
CA LEU A 54 -1.44 0.92 2.91
C LEU A 54 -0.63 2.13 3.41
N LYS A 55 0.57 2.37 2.84
CA LYS A 55 1.35 3.59 3.12
C LYS A 55 0.60 4.85 2.71
N VAL A 56 0.02 4.86 1.50
CA VAL A 56 -0.78 5.99 1.01
C VAL A 56 -2.02 6.19 1.88
N TYR A 57 -2.76 5.13 2.19
CA TYR A 57 -3.93 5.17 3.07
C TYR A 57 -3.62 5.81 4.42
N ARG A 58 -2.50 5.42 5.04
CA ARG A 58 -2.04 5.98 6.31
C ARG A 58 -1.83 7.50 6.24
N VAL A 59 -1.34 8.00 5.11
CA VAL A 59 -1.07 9.42 4.91
C VAL A 59 -2.36 10.19 4.65
N ILE A 60 -3.26 9.66 3.81
CA ILE A 60 -4.44 10.40 3.34
C ILE A 60 -5.67 10.33 4.27
N LEU A 61 -5.82 9.26 5.06
CA LEU A 61 -6.98 9.09 5.95
C LEU A 61 -7.17 10.22 6.99
N PRO A 62 -6.12 10.77 7.64
CA PRO A 62 -6.28 11.86 8.60
C PRO A 62 -6.45 13.24 7.94
N LEU A 63 -6.27 13.36 6.62
CA LEU A 63 -6.30 14.64 5.95
C LEU A 63 -7.72 15.21 5.91
N VAL A 64 -7.80 16.51 6.15
CA VAL A 64 -9.02 17.31 6.06
C VAL A 64 -8.69 18.51 5.19
N TRP A 65 -9.41 18.67 4.09
CA TRP A 65 -9.25 19.82 3.22
C TRP A 65 -9.88 21.07 3.86
N PRO A 66 -9.28 22.25 3.72
CA PRO A 66 -9.78 23.49 4.34
C PRO A 66 -11.23 23.80 3.97
N ASP A 67 -11.64 23.46 2.74
CA ASP A 67 -12.94 23.80 2.19
C ASP A 67 -14.04 22.81 2.60
N ARG A 68 -13.70 21.76 3.37
CA ARG A 68 -14.68 20.80 3.89
C ARG A 68 -14.96 21.07 5.37
N VAL A 69 -16.20 21.45 5.65
CA VAL A 69 -16.74 21.51 7.02
C VAL A 69 -16.68 20.10 7.61
N GLY A 70 -16.02 19.99 8.77
CA GLY A 70 -15.58 18.71 9.33
C GLY A 70 -16.68 17.65 9.40
N LEU A 71 -16.42 16.49 8.80
CA LEU A 71 -17.27 15.32 8.96
C LEU A 71 -17.44 15.00 10.46
N PRO A 72 -18.66 14.70 10.92
CA PRO A 72 -18.91 14.35 12.31
C PRO A 72 -18.03 13.16 12.72
N ARG A 73 -17.31 13.34 13.83
CA ARG A 73 -16.25 12.44 14.34
C ARG A 73 -16.69 10.99 14.63
N ASN A 74 -18.00 10.71 14.53
CA ASN A 74 -18.65 9.47 14.95
C ASN A 74 -19.28 8.64 13.82
N GLU A 75 -19.30 9.10 12.58
CA GLU A 75 -19.73 8.25 11.47
C GLU A 75 -18.59 7.34 11.03
N LYS A 76 -18.93 6.08 10.67
CA LYS A 76 -17.98 5.19 9.99
C LYS A 76 -17.42 5.98 8.82
N LYS A 77 -16.12 6.32 8.86
CA LYS A 77 -15.45 7.10 7.83
C LYS A 77 -15.52 6.33 6.51
N VAL A 78 -16.54 6.63 5.71
CA VAL A 78 -16.57 6.28 4.29
C VAL A 78 -15.47 7.08 3.63
N LEU A 79 -14.67 6.42 2.78
CA LEU A 79 -13.64 7.11 2.02
C LEU A 79 -14.29 8.13 1.09
N ASP A 80 -13.72 9.33 1.06
CA ASP A 80 -14.06 10.29 0.02
C ASP A 80 -13.60 9.78 -1.35
N PHE A 81 -14.27 10.23 -2.41
CA PHE A 81 -13.90 9.90 -3.79
C PHE A 81 -12.40 10.13 -4.10
N TRP A 82 -11.85 11.26 -3.65
CA TRP A 82 -10.43 11.58 -3.86
C TRP A 82 -9.49 10.61 -3.13
N GLN A 83 -9.91 10.07 -1.98
CA GLN A 83 -9.12 9.09 -1.23
C GLN A 83 -9.09 7.78 -1.99
N THR A 84 -10.23 7.33 -2.51
CA THR A 84 -10.32 6.14 -3.35
C THR A 84 -9.46 6.28 -4.61
N ALA A 85 -9.58 7.41 -5.32
CA ALA A 85 -8.79 7.69 -6.52
C ALA A 85 -7.27 7.67 -6.24
N ALA A 86 -6.83 8.25 -5.12
CA ALA A 86 -5.42 8.22 -4.73
C ALA A 86 -4.92 6.80 -4.41
N LEU A 87 -5.76 5.96 -3.79
CA LEU A 87 -5.41 4.56 -3.48
C LEU A 87 -5.34 3.69 -4.74
N GLU A 88 -6.24 3.91 -5.71
CA GLU A 88 -6.20 3.24 -7.00
C GLU A 88 -4.99 3.67 -7.83
N ALA A 89 -4.70 4.98 -7.88
CA ALA A 89 -3.50 5.50 -8.54
C ALA A 89 -2.22 4.90 -7.95
N ALA A 90 -2.14 4.82 -6.62
CA ALA A 90 -1.02 4.18 -5.93
C ALA A 90 -0.89 2.69 -6.27
N ARG A 91 -2.01 1.97 -6.40
CA ARG A 91 -2.02 0.55 -6.78
C ARG A 91 -1.51 0.36 -8.21
N ASN A 92 -2.01 1.18 -9.14
CA ASN A 92 -1.64 1.12 -10.55
C ASN A 92 -0.15 1.44 -10.75
N ALA A 93 0.39 2.40 -10.00
CA ALA A 93 1.80 2.75 -10.07
C ALA A 93 2.74 1.57 -9.75
N VAL A 94 2.33 0.62 -8.90
CA VAL A 94 3.17 -0.56 -8.59
C VAL A 94 3.29 -1.50 -9.79
N THR A 95 2.29 -1.52 -10.67
CA THR A 95 2.25 -2.39 -11.85
C THR A 95 2.56 -1.65 -13.14
N ASP A 96 2.88 -0.36 -13.06
CA ASP A 96 3.15 0.50 -14.19
C ASP A 96 4.64 0.44 -14.55
N ASP A 97 4.94 0.05 -15.79
CA ASP A 97 6.29 -0.07 -16.31
C ASP A 97 7.02 1.29 -16.43
N GLU A 98 6.28 2.40 -16.43
CA GLU A 98 6.86 3.75 -16.40
C GLU A 98 7.30 4.17 -14.99
N THR A 99 6.94 3.41 -13.95
CA THR A 99 7.28 3.76 -12.57
C THR A 99 8.77 3.61 -12.32
N THR A 100 9.43 4.76 -12.16
CA THR A 100 10.81 4.87 -11.71
C THR A 100 10.88 5.27 -10.24
N ARG A 101 12.08 5.22 -9.66
CA ARG A 101 12.36 5.77 -8.31
C ARG A 101 11.97 7.25 -8.18
N GLU A 102 11.99 8.02 -9.26
CA GLU A 102 11.65 9.46 -9.24
C GLU A 102 10.14 9.71 -9.24
N THR A 103 9.34 8.66 -9.47
CA THR A 103 7.89 8.74 -9.57
C THR A 103 7.30 9.39 -8.33
N THR A 104 6.55 10.46 -8.56
CA THR A 104 5.94 11.27 -7.52
C THR A 104 4.44 11.31 -7.76
N MET A 105 3.67 11.07 -6.69
CA MET A 105 2.22 11.22 -6.70
C MET A 105 1.84 12.53 -6.01
N TYR A 106 0.98 13.30 -6.67
CA TYR A 106 0.41 14.53 -6.15
C TYR A 106 -1.06 14.26 -5.85
N VAL A 107 -1.45 14.42 -4.59
CA VAL A 107 -2.81 14.19 -4.13
C VAL A 107 -3.46 15.53 -3.79
N LEU A 108 -4.58 15.82 -4.45
CA LEU A 108 -5.38 17.01 -4.29
C LEU A 108 -6.80 16.62 -3.88
N GLN A 109 -7.60 17.62 -3.49
CA GLN A 109 -9.00 17.38 -3.13
C GLN A 109 -9.84 16.84 -4.29
N GLY A 110 -9.56 17.28 -5.52
CA GLY A 110 -10.34 16.92 -6.70
C GLY A 110 -9.64 15.94 -7.65
N ALA A 111 -8.33 15.72 -7.49
CA ALA A 111 -7.53 15.00 -8.47
C ALA A 111 -6.33 14.30 -7.82
N THR A 112 -5.79 13.31 -8.54
CA THR A 112 -4.48 12.72 -8.25
C THR A 112 -3.68 12.70 -9.54
N TYR A 113 -2.44 13.18 -9.49
CA TYR A 113 -1.50 13.15 -10.61
C TYR A 113 -0.31 12.27 -10.27
N ILE A 114 0.21 11.56 -11.26
CA ILE A 114 1.48 10.81 -11.15
C ILE A 114 2.44 11.37 -12.19
N ALA A 115 3.66 11.67 -11.78
CA ALA A 115 4.73 12.08 -12.67
C ALA A 115 5.96 11.19 -12.46
N HIS A 116 6.35 10.49 -13.52
CA HIS A 116 7.41 9.47 -13.52
C HIS A 116 8.82 10.03 -13.69
N THR A 117 8.96 11.28 -14.14
CA THR A 117 10.26 11.93 -14.45
C THR A 117 10.37 13.32 -13.83
N ARG A 118 11.60 13.82 -13.64
CA ARG A 118 11.79 15.21 -13.18
C ARG A 118 11.14 16.24 -14.09
N ALA A 119 11.21 16.03 -15.41
CA ALA A 119 10.62 16.94 -16.39
C ALA A 119 9.09 16.99 -16.26
N ALA A 120 8.44 15.84 -16.10
CA ALA A 120 6.99 15.77 -15.88
C ALA A 120 6.57 16.43 -14.56
N ARG A 121 7.36 16.26 -13.50
CA ARG A 121 7.11 16.97 -12.22
C ARG A 121 7.24 18.48 -12.38
N ALA A 122 8.29 18.94 -13.04
CA ALA A 122 8.49 20.37 -13.28
C ALA A 122 7.35 20.95 -14.13
N ALA A 123 6.87 20.21 -15.14
CA ALA A 123 5.72 20.61 -15.96
C ALA A 123 4.42 20.68 -15.15
N LEU A 124 4.21 19.76 -14.19
CA LEU A 124 3.06 19.85 -13.28
C LEU A 124 3.17 21.03 -12.30
N GLU A 125 4.36 21.33 -11.81
CA GLU A 125 4.60 22.37 -10.79
C GLU A 125 4.74 23.78 -11.38
N SER A 126 4.94 23.92 -12.70
CA SER A 126 5.16 25.21 -13.35
C SER A 126 3.94 25.64 -14.15
N ALA A 127 3.62 26.93 -14.12
CA ALA A 127 2.76 27.55 -15.12
C ALA A 127 3.42 27.48 -16.51
N SER A 128 2.62 27.64 -17.57
CA SER A 128 3.14 27.76 -18.94
C SER A 128 4.22 28.85 -19.00
N PRO A 129 5.28 28.69 -19.83
CA PRO A 129 6.36 29.67 -19.97
C PRO A 129 5.87 31.10 -20.25
N ASP A 130 4.74 31.22 -20.95
CA ASP A 130 4.14 32.50 -21.33
C ASP A 130 3.22 33.07 -20.23
N GLY A 131 2.97 32.32 -19.15
CA GLY A 131 2.11 32.71 -18.03
C GLY A 131 0.60 32.62 -18.32
N ASP A 132 0.23 32.24 -19.54
CA ASP A 132 -1.17 32.21 -19.99
C ASP A 132 -1.96 31.00 -19.46
N GLU A 133 -1.26 29.89 -19.16
CA GLU A 133 -1.88 28.71 -18.56
C GLU A 133 -1.31 28.45 -17.17
N PRO A 134 -2.15 28.48 -16.12
CA PRO A 134 -1.72 28.15 -14.77
C PRO A 134 -1.37 26.67 -14.65
N SER A 135 -0.50 26.34 -13.71
CA SER A 135 -0.25 24.96 -13.32
C SER A 135 -1.56 24.31 -12.84
N PRO A 136 -1.77 23.00 -13.09
CA PRO A 136 -2.89 22.27 -12.49
C PRO A 136 -2.85 22.25 -10.95
N LEU A 137 -1.73 22.63 -10.33
CA LEU A 137 -1.52 22.70 -8.89
C LEU A 137 -1.70 24.13 -8.33
N ASP A 138 -1.84 25.15 -9.18
CA ASP A 138 -1.87 26.55 -8.75
C ASP A 138 -3.06 26.85 -7.86
N GLY A 139 -2.79 27.53 -6.74
CA GLY A 139 -3.80 27.91 -5.74
C GLY A 139 -4.39 26.74 -4.95
N GLN A 140 -3.90 25.51 -5.13
CA GLN A 140 -4.43 24.32 -4.46
C GLN A 140 -3.49 23.83 -3.36
N ALA A 141 -4.07 23.24 -2.30
CA ALA A 141 -3.30 22.47 -1.34
C ALA A 141 -2.99 21.08 -1.94
N VAL A 142 -1.71 20.70 -1.93
CA VAL A 142 -1.24 19.47 -2.58
C VAL A 142 -0.36 18.67 -1.62
N PHE A 143 -0.61 17.36 -1.55
CA PHE A 143 0.28 16.41 -0.88
C PHE A 143 1.15 15.71 -1.90
N ARG A 144 2.46 15.88 -1.78
CA ARG A 144 3.44 15.23 -2.62
C ARG A 144 3.98 13.98 -1.93
N LEU A 145 3.81 12.83 -2.56
CA LEU A 145 4.19 11.52 -2.03
C LEU A 145 5.27 10.88 -2.91
N PRO A 146 6.41 10.45 -2.34
CA PRO A 146 7.51 9.82 -3.07
C PRO A 146 7.22 8.32 -3.33
N ILE A 147 6.15 8.03 -4.07
CA ILE A 147 5.71 6.64 -4.30
C ILE A 147 6.75 5.81 -5.06
N GLY A 148 7.53 6.43 -5.94
CA GLY A 148 8.61 5.77 -6.68
C GLY A 148 9.70 5.23 -5.76
N GLU A 149 10.12 5.99 -4.75
CA GLU A 149 11.10 5.52 -3.76
C GLU A 149 10.52 4.38 -2.91
N TRP A 150 9.24 4.46 -2.56
CA TRP A 150 8.61 3.39 -1.78
C TRP A 150 8.48 2.08 -2.57
N ILE A 151 8.25 2.18 -3.89
CA ILE A 151 8.17 1.05 -4.81
C ILE A 151 9.56 0.47 -5.08
N ASP A 152 10.57 1.30 -5.31
CA ASP A 152 11.99 0.89 -5.47
C ASP A 152 12.49 0.10 -4.25
N ASP A 153 12.10 0.53 -3.05
CA ASP A 153 12.43 -0.14 -1.79
C ASP A 153 11.60 -1.42 -1.49
N LEU A 154 10.52 -1.68 -2.25
CA LEU A 154 9.49 -2.65 -1.88
C LEU A 154 10.06 -4.08 -1.77
N ASP A 155 10.81 -4.51 -2.77
CA ASP A 155 11.38 -5.87 -2.79
C ASP A 155 12.34 -6.11 -1.63
N SER A 156 13.19 -5.11 -1.34
CA SER A 156 14.09 -5.15 -0.19
C SER A 156 13.33 -5.29 1.13
N ARG A 157 12.19 -4.62 1.28
CA ARG A 157 11.32 -4.72 2.48
C ARG A 157 10.65 -6.08 2.56
N LEU A 158 10.12 -6.57 1.45
CA LEU A 158 9.48 -7.88 1.38
C LEU A 158 10.47 -9.02 1.64
N ALA A 159 11.73 -8.89 1.23
CA ALA A 159 12.79 -9.87 1.49
C ALA A 159 13.14 -9.99 2.99
N ARG A 160 13.01 -8.89 3.76
CA ARG A 160 13.27 -8.86 5.22
C ARG A 160 12.14 -9.42 6.06
N LEU A 161 10.93 -9.60 5.48
CA LEU A 161 9.83 -10.19 6.23
C LEU A 161 10.22 -11.58 6.73
N PRO A 162 9.95 -11.89 8.01
CA PRO A 162 10.25 -13.21 8.54
C PRO A 162 9.51 -14.25 7.71
N ARG A 163 10.25 -15.13 7.02
CA ARG A 163 9.69 -16.35 6.44
C ARG A 163 9.13 -17.14 7.61
N ARG A 164 7.81 -17.10 7.79
CA ARG A 164 7.14 -17.90 8.83
C ARG A 164 7.48 -19.36 8.56
N ALA A 165 8.46 -19.89 9.28
CA ALA A 165 8.58 -21.33 9.42
C ALA A 165 7.28 -21.84 10.06
N PRO A 166 6.66 -22.91 9.55
CA PRO A 166 5.46 -23.46 10.17
C PRO A 166 5.77 -23.69 11.65
N ARG A 167 4.94 -23.13 12.55
CA ARG A 167 5.11 -23.26 14.00
C ARG A 167 5.22 -24.75 14.34
N ARG A 168 6.43 -25.18 14.67
CA ARG A 168 6.79 -26.53 15.12
C ARG A 168 6.14 -26.76 16.50
N GLY A 169 4.84 -27.01 16.51
CA GLY A 169 4.04 -27.09 17.73
C GLY A 169 2.57 -27.46 17.51
N VAL A 170 2.02 -27.25 16.31
CA VAL A 170 0.64 -27.66 16.02
C VAL A 170 0.55 -29.15 15.64
N ALA A 171 1.60 -29.70 15.01
CA ALA A 171 1.65 -31.13 14.66
C ALA A 171 1.76 -32.07 15.88
N ALA A 172 2.30 -31.60 17.01
CA ALA A 172 2.45 -32.41 18.21
C ALA A 172 1.11 -32.70 18.92
N LYS A 173 0.07 -31.89 18.68
CA LYS A 173 -1.27 -32.12 19.25
C LYS A 173 -2.13 -33.09 18.44
N ALA A 174 -1.87 -33.25 17.13
CA ALA A 174 -2.62 -34.17 16.29
C ALA A 174 -2.24 -35.65 16.52
N VAL A 175 -1.00 -35.93 16.96
CA VAL A 175 -0.55 -37.31 17.23
C VAL A 175 -1.04 -37.81 18.59
N LYS A 176 -1.17 -36.94 19.59
CA LYS A 176 -1.60 -37.35 20.94
C LYS A 176 -3.11 -37.61 21.08
N ALA A 177 -3.92 -37.13 20.14
CA ALA A 177 -5.38 -37.34 20.15
C ALA A 177 -5.81 -38.71 19.60
N LYS A 178 -4.89 -39.51 19.03
CA LYS A 178 -5.18 -40.85 18.49
C LYS A 178 -4.85 -42.00 19.44
N GLN A 179 -4.39 -41.70 20.66
CA GLN A 179 -4.05 -42.71 21.68
C GLN A 179 -4.80 -42.42 22.98
N SER A 180 -6.12 -42.54 22.95
CA SER A 180 -6.92 -42.73 24.15
C SER A 180 -7.32 -44.21 24.23
N PRO A 181 -6.94 -44.96 25.27
CA PRO A 181 -7.28 -46.37 25.39
C PRO A 181 -8.76 -46.53 25.75
N THR A 182 -9.48 -47.32 24.94
CA THR A 182 -10.80 -47.84 25.25
C THR A 182 -10.73 -48.65 26.55
N THR A 183 -11.26 -48.10 27.64
CA THR A 183 -11.52 -48.86 28.87
C THR A 183 -12.90 -49.48 28.75
N THR A 184 -12.96 -50.76 28.42
CA THR A 184 -14.19 -51.55 28.47
C THR A 184 -14.44 -51.93 29.91
N ARG A 185 -15.49 -51.35 30.51
CA ARG A 185 -15.96 -51.72 31.86
C ARG A 185 -16.86 -52.95 31.73
N SER A 186 -16.39 -54.11 32.20
CA SER A 186 -17.23 -55.30 32.37
C SER A 186 -17.90 -55.23 33.74
N THR A 187 -19.22 -55.30 33.75
CA THR A 187 -20.04 -55.51 34.95
C THR A 187 -20.40 -56.99 35.02
N ASP A 188 -19.91 -57.64 36.07
CA ASP A 188 -20.57 -58.81 36.66
C ASP A 188 -21.76 -58.36 37.53
#